data_AF-A0A1Q3RPB2-F1
#
_entry.id   AF-A0A1Q3RPB2-F1
#
_cell.length_a   1.000
_cell.length_b   1.000
_cell.length_c   1.000
_cell.angle_alpha   90.00
_cell.angle_beta   90.00
_cell.angle_gamma   90.00
#
_symmetry.space_group_name_H-M   'P 1'
#
loop_
_entity.id
_entity.type
_entity.pdbx_description
1 polymer ?
#
loop_
_entity_poly.entity_id
_entity_poly.type
_entity_poly.pdbx_seq_one_letter_code
_entity_poly.pdbx_strand_id
1 'polypeptide(L)'
;MNDHSQLLNRSMGIIYPFIILFGLYMIANGHVSPGGGFQGGAVLSAIFIAKYLSQPIMFLDLARVQTLEKTALLALLILVTLFITLNVYQTFIQVIPYYLILANLLIGLKVACGMTIIFYRFAFYESRE
;
A
#
# COMPACT_ATOMS: atom_id res chain seq x y z
N MET A 1 -11.55 10.62 -27.03
CA MET A 1 -10.48 11.24 -26.20
C MET A 1 -9.24 10.35 -26.32
N ASN A 2 -8.47 10.51 -27.40
CA ASN A 2 -7.49 9.49 -27.86
C ASN A 2 -6.01 9.95 -27.79
N ASP A 3 -5.73 11.04 -27.09
CA ASP A 3 -4.35 11.47 -26.83
C ASP A 3 -3.92 10.99 -25.44
N HIS A 4 -3.71 9.69 -25.29
CA HIS A 4 -2.85 9.22 -24.21
C HIS A 4 -1.46 9.75 -24.51
N SER A 5 -1.07 10.84 -23.85
CA SER A 5 0.20 11.49 -24.10
C SER A 5 1.32 10.47 -23.87
N GLN A 6 2.01 10.10 -24.94
CA GLN A 6 3.13 9.16 -24.89
C GLN A 6 4.19 9.64 -23.87
N LEU A 7 4.26 10.96 -23.67
CA LEU A 7 5.07 11.63 -22.69
C LEU A 7 4.71 11.26 -21.25
N LEU A 8 3.42 11.18 -20.89
CA LEU A 8 2.98 10.74 -19.56
C LEU A 8 3.38 9.28 -19.30
N ASN A 9 3.08 8.38 -20.25
CA ASN A 9 3.37 6.95 -20.08
C ASN A 9 4.89 6.68 -19.97
N ARG A 10 5.71 7.36 -20.79
CA ARG A 10 7.18 7.27 -20.73
C ARG A 10 7.74 7.85 -19.43
N SER A 11 7.25 9.01 -19.00
CA SER A 11 7.69 9.66 -17.75
C SER A 11 7.36 8.82 -16.53
N MET A 12 6.18 8.21 -16.50
CA MET A 12 5.76 7.32 -15.42
C MET A 12 6.64 6.09 -15.25
N GLY A 13 7.07 5.48 -16.36
CA GLY A 13 8.00 4.34 -16.30
C GLY A 13 9.31 4.67 -15.58
N ILE A 14 9.78 5.91 -15.68
CA ILE A 14 10.97 6.40 -14.97
C ILE A 14 10.66 6.69 -13.51
N ILE A 15 9.48 7.24 -13.20
CA ILE A 15 9.09 7.68 -11.85
C ILE A 15 8.73 6.50 -10.93
N TYR A 16 8.12 5.43 -11.47
CA TYR A 16 7.69 4.26 -10.68
C TYR A 16 8.75 3.66 -9.75
N PRO A 17 10.00 3.36 -10.18
CA PRO A 17 11.01 2.81 -9.27
C PRO A 17 11.31 3.74 -8.09
N PHE A 18 11.27 5.07 -8.28
CA PHE A 18 11.47 6.03 -7.19
C PHE A 18 10.29 6.03 -6.21
N ILE A 19 9.06 5.95 -6.69
CA ILE A 19 7.87 5.83 -5.83
C ILE A 19 7.93 4.54 -5.01
N ILE A 20 8.28 3.41 -5.64
CA ILE A 20 8.42 2.11 -4.97
C ILE A 20 9.49 2.20 -3.89
N LEU A 21 10.68 2.67 -4.24
CA LEU A 21 11.81 2.76 -3.32
C LEU A 21 11.47 3.67 -2.12
N PHE A 22 10.89 4.84 -2.38
CA PHE A 22 10.52 5.79 -1.33
C PHE A 22 9.40 5.25 -0.44
N GLY A 23 8.37 4.63 -1.03
CA GLY A 23 7.28 3.99 -0.28
C GLY A 23 7.78 2.86 0.62
N LEU A 24 8.61 1.96 0.08
CA LEU A 24 9.22 0.87 0.85
C LEU A 24 10.16 1.40 1.95
N TYR A 25 10.93 2.45 1.66
CA TYR A 25 11.79 3.11 2.65
C TYR A 25 10.98 3.63 3.84
N MET A 26 9.86 4.33 3.59
CA MET A 26 9.00 4.86 4.66
C MET A 26 8.37 3.74 5.50
N ILE A 27 7.99 2.62 4.86
CA ILE A 27 7.43 1.45 5.56
C ILE A 27 8.50 0.82 6.46
N ALA A 28 9.70 0.58 5.93
CA ALA A 28 10.77 -0.08 6.67
C ALA A 28 11.34 0.80 7.79
N ASN A 29 11.53 2.10 7.55
CA ASN A 29 12.17 3.03 8.50
C ASN A 29 11.20 3.76 9.41
N GLY A 30 9.89 3.51 9.32
CA GLY A 30 8.87 4.22 10.11
C GLY A 30 8.95 4.02 11.63
N HIS A 31 9.82 3.13 12.11
CA HIS A 31 10.10 2.97 13.54
C HIS A 31 11.25 3.87 14.04
N VAL A 32 12.05 4.43 13.13
CA VAL A 32 13.21 5.32 13.44
C VAL A 32 12.94 6.75 13.00
N SER A 33 12.32 6.95 11.84
CA SER A 33 12.05 8.26 11.25
C SER A 33 10.53 8.51 11.15
N PRO A 34 10.08 9.77 11.04
CA PRO A 34 8.70 10.07 10.67
C PRO A 34 8.34 9.32 9.37
N GLY A 35 7.20 8.64 9.37
CA GLY A 35 6.83 7.72 8.29
C GLY A 35 5.90 6.60 8.76
N GLY A 36 6.11 5.40 8.21
CA GLY A 36 5.41 4.18 8.61
C GLY A 36 4.55 3.56 7.53
N GLY A 37 3.84 2.51 7.92
CA GLY A 37 3.00 1.71 7.04
C GLY A 37 1.95 2.53 6.30
N PHE A 38 1.21 3.39 7.00
CA PHE A 38 0.12 4.16 6.39
C PHE A 38 0.60 5.12 5.29
N GLN A 39 1.59 5.96 5.60
CA GLN A 39 2.11 6.96 4.67
C GLN A 39 2.81 6.29 3.47
N GLY A 40 3.60 5.25 3.73
CA GLY A 40 4.23 4.48 2.66
C GLY A 40 3.23 3.72 1.79
N GLY A 41 2.20 3.13 2.38
CA GLY A 41 1.11 2.49 1.66
C GLY A 41 0.35 3.46 0.75
N ALA A 42 0.08 4.68 1.23
CA ALA A 42 -0.53 5.73 0.42
C ALA A 42 0.35 6.12 -0.78
N VAL A 43 1.66 6.27 -0.59
CA VAL A 43 2.62 6.54 -1.68
C VAL A 43 2.65 5.39 -2.69
N LEU A 44 2.67 4.13 -2.24
CA LEU A 44 2.63 2.98 -3.14
C LEU A 44 1.32 2.89 -3.93
N SER A 45 0.19 3.28 -3.32
CA SER A 45 -1.12 3.32 -4.01
C SER A 45 -1.12 4.28 -5.20
N ALA A 46 -0.30 5.34 -5.16
CA ALA A 46 -0.19 6.33 -6.22
C ALA A 46 0.27 5.69 -7.55
N ILE A 47 1.03 4.59 -7.51
CA ILE A 47 1.43 3.87 -8.73
C ILE A 47 0.21 3.35 -9.46
N PHE A 48 -0.71 2.69 -8.75
CA PHE A 48 -1.92 2.13 -9.36
C PHE A 48 -2.85 3.23 -9.87
N ILE A 49 -3.00 4.31 -9.10
CA ILE A 49 -3.80 5.48 -9.49
C ILE A 49 -3.22 6.12 -10.75
N ALA A 50 -1.92 6.40 -10.75
CA ALA A 50 -1.24 7.03 -11.87
C ALA A 50 -1.30 6.12 -13.11
N LYS A 51 -1.14 4.81 -12.94
CA LYS A 51 -1.26 3.82 -14.01
C LYS A 51 -2.66 3.81 -14.64
N TYR A 52 -3.73 3.93 -13.84
CA TYR A 52 -5.09 4.12 -14.35
C TYR A 52 -5.23 5.41 -15.16
N LEU A 53 -4.69 6.54 -14.65
CA LEU A 53 -4.75 7.83 -15.34
C LEU A 53 -4.05 7.82 -16.70
N SER A 54 -2.93 7.09 -16.83
CA SER A 54 -2.23 6.97 -18.11
C SER A 54 -2.82 5.92 -19.04
N GLN A 55 -3.41 4.86 -18.50
CA GLN A 55 -3.96 3.73 -19.26
C GLN A 55 -5.29 3.27 -18.63
N PRO A 56 -6.42 3.95 -18.92
CA PRO A 56 -7.71 3.71 -18.27
C PRO A 56 -8.29 2.32 -18.55
N ILE A 57 -7.86 1.66 -19.62
CA ILE A 57 -8.31 0.32 -20.06
C ILE A 57 -7.72 -0.79 -19.16
N MET A 58 -6.97 -0.43 -18.12
CA MET A 58 -6.34 -1.41 -17.24
C MET A 58 -7.35 -2.11 -16.33
N PHE A 59 -7.60 -3.38 -16.62
CA PHE A 59 -8.38 -4.26 -15.75
C PHE A 59 -7.52 -4.67 -14.54
N LEU A 60 -7.74 -3.98 -13.42
CA LEU A 60 -7.31 -4.46 -12.11
C LEU A 60 -8.39 -5.40 -11.57
N ASP A 61 -8.02 -6.62 -11.17
CA ASP A 61 -8.94 -7.54 -10.52
C ASP A 61 -9.19 -7.08 -9.07
N LEU A 62 -10.23 -6.25 -8.89
CA LEU A 62 -10.59 -5.70 -7.58
C LEU A 62 -10.90 -6.79 -6.55
N ALA A 63 -11.38 -7.97 -6.96
CA ALA A 63 -11.68 -9.06 -6.03
C ALA A 63 -10.40 -9.64 -5.41
N ARG A 64 -9.33 -9.78 -6.21
CA ARG A 64 -8.00 -10.18 -5.70
C ARG A 64 -7.43 -9.13 -4.77
N VAL A 65 -7.50 -7.85 -5.14
CA VAL A 65 -6.98 -6.75 -4.30
C VAL A 65 -7.75 -6.64 -2.98
N GLN A 66 -9.08 -6.86 -2.99
CA GLN A 66 -9.88 -6.94 -1.76
C GLN A 66 -9.52 -8.15 -0.89
N THR A 67 -9.26 -9.30 -1.51
CA THR A 67 -8.81 -10.49 -0.76
C THR A 67 -7.45 -10.24 -0.11
N LEU A 68 -6.52 -9.60 -0.83
CA LEU A 68 -5.22 -9.19 -0.27
C LEU A 68 -5.37 -8.17 0.86
N GLU A 69 -6.25 -7.18 0.72
CA GLU A 69 -6.53 -6.19 1.77
C GLU A 69 -7.08 -6.82 3.05
N LYS A 70 -8.05 -7.73 2.92
CA LYS A 70 -8.65 -8.47 4.04
C LYS A 70 -7.66 -9.43 4.70
N THR A 71 -6.87 -10.15 3.91
CA THR A 71 -5.86 -11.07 4.46
C THR A 71 -4.75 -10.33 5.20
N ALA A 72 -4.33 -9.15 4.70
CA ALA A 72 -3.40 -8.28 5.39
C ALA A 72 -3.96 -7.76 6.73
N LEU A 73 -5.24 -7.36 6.73
CA LEU A 73 -5.94 -6.93 7.94
C LEU A 73 -6.03 -8.06 8.97
N LEU A 74 -6.40 -9.26 8.55
CA LEU A 74 -6.46 -10.44 9.43
C LEU A 74 -5.08 -10.78 10.01
N ALA A 75 -4.04 -10.79 9.17
CA ALA A 75 -2.67 -11.02 9.62
C ALA A 75 -2.22 -9.97 10.64
N LEU A 76 -2.59 -8.70 10.43
CA LEU A 76 -2.29 -7.62 11.37
C LEU A 76 -2.99 -7.81 12.71
N LEU A 77 -4.28 -8.18 12.70
CA LEU A 77 -5.02 -8.44 13.94
C LEU A 77 -4.42 -9.61 14.72
N ILE A 78 -4.06 -10.70 14.04
CA ILE A 78 -3.38 -11.84 14.66
C ILE A 78 -2.03 -11.41 15.25
N LEU A 79 -1.24 -10.63 14.51
CA LEU A 79 0.05 -10.15 14.96
C LEU A 79 -0.07 -9.32 16.25
N VAL A 80 -0.97 -8.34 16.25
CA VAL A 80 -1.20 -7.45 17.41
C VAL A 80 -1.71 -8.23 18.61
N THR A 81 -2.68 -9.11 18.40
CA THR A 81 -3.25 -9.92 19.50
C THR A 81 -2.21 -10.85 20.11
N LEU A 82 -1.39 -11.53 19.29
CA LEU A 82 -0.31 -12.40 19.76
C LEU A 82 0.76 -11.62 20.54
N PHE A 83 1.12 -10.43 20.06
CA PHE A 83 2.12 -9.57 20.70
C PHE A 83 1.70 -9.15 22.12
N ILE A 84 0.40 -8.86 22.31
CA ILE A 84 -0.18 -8.50 23.60
C ILE A 84 -0.34 -9.73 24.50
N THR A 85 -0.92 -10.83 24.00
CA THR A 85 -1.22 -12.02 24.84
C THR A 85 0.03 -12.70 25.37
N LEU A 86 1.12 -12.72 24.60
CA LEU A 86 2.41 -13.27 25.03
C LEU A 86 3.23 -12.28 25.87
N ASN A 87 2.74 -11.06 26.11
CA ASN A 87 3.46 -9.97 26.79
C ASN A 87 4.87 -9.75 26.24
N VAL A 88 5.04 -9.84 24.91
CA VAL A 88 6.35 -9.72 24.24
C VAL A 88 7.03 -8.40 24.57
N TYR A 89 6.23 -7.34 24.74
CA TYR A 89 6.70 -6.00 25.10
C TYR A 89 7.44 -5.94 26.46
N GLN A 90 7.13 -6.84 27.40
CA GLN A 90 7.81 -6.93 28.70
C GLN A 90 8.96 -7.93 28.67
N THR A 91 8.75 -9.07 28.00
CA THR A 91 9.68 -10.21 28.06
C THR A 91 10.84 -10.09 27.06
N PHE A 92 10.61 -9.51 25.88
CA PHE A 92 11.58 -9.50 24.78
C PHE A 92 11.70 -8.13 24.09
N ILE A 93 12.29 -7.17 24.80
CA ILE A 93 12.45 -5.78 24.33
C ILE A 93 13.19 -5.69 22.98
N GLN A 94 14.17 -6.58 22.73
CA GLN A 94 14.95 -6.61 21.49
C GLN A 94 14.11 -6.98 20.25
N VAL A 95 12.94 -7.60 20.43
CA VAL A 95 12.06 -8.02 19.33
C VAL A 95 11.15 -6.88 18.85
N ILE A 96 10.99 -5.82 19.64
CA ILE A 96 10.08 -4.70 19.37
C ILE A 96 10.33 -4.04 18.00
N PRO A 97 11.58 -3.70 17.60
CA PRO A 97 11.82 -3.08 16.30
C PRO A 97 11.37 -3.97 15.13
N TYR A 98 11.64 -5.28 15.21
CA TYR A 98 11.22 -6.23 14.19
C TYR A 98 9.70 -6.35 14.10
N TYR A 99 9.02 -6.38 15.25
CA TYR A 99 7.56 -6.32 15.31
C TYR A 99 7.02 -5.05 14.65
N LEU A 100 7.60 -3.88 14.94
CA LEU A 100 7.16 -2.60 14.36
C LEU A 100 7.37 -2.55 12.83
N ILE A 101 8.50 -3.06 12.34
CA ILE A 101 8.77 -3.15 10.89
C ILE A 101 7.72 -4.05 10.22
N LEU A 102 7.45 -5.23 10.80
CA LEU A 102 6.49 -6.18 10.24
C LEU A 102 5.05 -5.63 10.30
N ALA A 103 4.68 -4.97 11.40
CA ALA A 103 3.39 -4.27 11.51
C ALA A 103 3.27 -3.16 10.46
N ASN A 104 4.31 -2.34 10.28
CA ASN A 104 4.33 -1.31 9.25
C ASN A 104 4.18 -1.89 7.84
N LEU A 105 4.80 -3.04 7.55
CA LEU A 105 4.64 -3.73 6.28
C LEU A 105 3.19 -4.15 6.02
N LEU A 106 2.55 -4.79 7.00
CA LEU A 106 1.15 -5.22 6.88
C LEU A 106 0.18 -4.03 6.76
N ILE A 107 0.39 -2.97 7.55
CA ILE A 107 -0.38 -1.72 7.45
C ILE A 107 -0.21 -1.12 6.05
N GLY A 108 1.04 -1.03 5.55
CA GLY A 108 1.32 -0.45 4.25
C GLY A 108 0.68 -1.21 3.10
N LEU A 109 0.71 -2.55 3.15
CA LEU A 109 0.03 -3.37 2.16
C LEU A 109 -1.49 -3.18 2.21
N LYS A 110 -2.08 -3.21 3.41
CA LYS A 110 -3.51 -2.97 3.62
C LYS A 110 -3.93 -1.60 3.07
N VAL A 111 -3.19 -0.55 3.41
CA VAL A 111 -3.49 0.84 2.99
C VAL A 111 -3.32 0.99 1.48
N ALA A 112 -2.24 0.44 0.89
CA ALA A 112 -2.03 0.49 -0.55
C ALA A 112 -3.21 -0.16 -1.30
N CYS A 113 -3.60 -1.37 -0.91
CA CYS A 113 -4.75 -2.05 -1.50
C CYS A 113 -6.06 -1.28 -1.28
N GLY A 114 -6.32 -0.80 -0.06
CA GLY A 114 -7.55 -0.06 0.28
C GLY A 114 -7.72 1.22 -0.54
N MET A 115 -6.65 2.03 -0.64
CA MET A 115 -6.67 3.27 -1.43
C MET A 115 -6.87 2.98 -2.92
N THR A 116 -6.21 1.95 -3.46
CA THR A 116 -6.43 1.52 -4.84
C THR A 116 -7.87 1.05 -5.08
N ILE A 117 -8.46 0.28 -4.17
CA ILE A 117 -9.87 -0.16 -4.29
C ILE A 117 -10.81 1.04 -4.30
N ILE A 118 -10.66 1.98 -3.37
CA ILE A 118 -11.51 3.18 -3.29
C ILE A 118 -11.46 3.96 -4.59
N PHE A 119 -10.24 4.25 -5.07
CA PHE A 119 -10.04 5.00 -6.31
C PHE A 119 -10.66 4.31 -7.53
N TYR A 120 -10.35 3.02 -7.75
CA TYR A 120 -10.89 2.30 -8.90
C TYR A 120 -12.40 2.14 -8.81
N ARG A 121 -12.96 1.92 -7.62
CA ARG A 121 -14.41 1.80 -7.45
C ARG A 121 -15.13 3.11 -7.76
N PHE A 122 -14.56 4.24 -7.34
CA PHE A 122 -15.06 5.57 -7.69
C PHE A 122 -14.95 5.83 -9.20
N ALA A 123 -13.78 5.58 -9.80
CA ALA A 123 -13.55 5.83 -11.22
C ALA A 123 -14.44 4.95 -12.13
N PHE A 124 -14.66 3.68 -11.77
CA PHE A 124 -15.59 2.82 -12.49
C PHE A 124 -17.05 3.23 -12.34
N TYR A 125 -17.43 3.76 -11.16
CA TYR A 125 -18.78 4.26 -10.94
C TYR A 125 -19.06 5.47 -11.83
N GLU A 126 -18.15 6.45 -11.85
CA GLU A 126 -18.28 7.65 -12.69
C GLU A 126 -18.31 7.32 -14.18
N SER A 127 -17.52 6.35 -14.64
CA SER A 127 -17.46 5.98 -16.07
C SER A 127 -18.73 5.33 -16.64
N ARG A 128 -19.72 5.02 -15.79
CA ARG A 128 -20.97 4.36 -16.15
C ARG A 128 -22.17 5.31 -16.25
N GLU A 129 -22.00 6.56 -15.82
CA GLU A 129 -22.93 7.67 -16.12
C GLU A 129 -22.49 8.41 -17.39
#